data_AF-A0A8S9SM93-F1
#
_entry.id   AF-A0A8S9SM93-F1
#
_cell.length_a   1.000
_cell.length_b   1.000
_cell.length_c   1.000
_cell.angle_alpha   90.00
_cell.angle_beta   90.00
_cell.angle_gamma   90.00
#
_symmetry.space_group_name_H-M   'P 1'
#
loop_
_entity.id
_entity.type
_entity.pdbx_description
1 polymer ?
#
loop_
_entity_poly.entity_id
_entity_poly.type
_entity_poly.pdbx_seq_one_letter_code
_entity_poly.pdbx_strand_id
1 'polypeptide(L)'
;MSMSQLPRDLVEEEILCRVPALSLRRLRSTCKRWNRLFKDSRFARNHFEKAKKKSFVLMLTKEFRIFSLNVHLRGMPSAEFEGELSLFDKQRSSNSAILDISQVFHCDGLLLCIIK
;
A
#
# COMPACT_ATOMS: atom_id res chain seq x y z
N MET A 1 -22.47 -5.31 -18.88
CA MET A 1 -21.93 -4.05 -19.43
C MET A 1 -20.42 -4.19 -19.53
N SER A 2 -19.84 -3.95 -20.71
CA SER A 2 -18.38 -4.01 -20.87
C SER A 2 -17.74 -2.68 -20.44
N MET A 3 -16.62 -2.73 -19.73
CA MET A 3 -15.80 -1.54 -19.40
C MET A 3 -15.36 -0.75 -20.63
N SER A 4 -15.42 -1.33 -21.83
CA SER A 4 -15.13 -0.66 -23.10
C SER A 4 -16.23 0.29 -23.59
N GLN A 5 -17.43 0.24 -23.01
CA GLN A 5 -18.55 1.12 -23.37
C GLN A 5 -18.60 2.41 -22.54
N LEU A 6 -17.75 2.50 -21.52
CA LEU A 6 -17.65 3.69 -20.66
C LEU A 6 -16.59 4.66 -21.21
N PRO A 7 -16.77 5.98 -21.01
CA PRO A 7 -15.75 6.97 -21.31
C PRO A 7 -14.42 6.60 -20.64
N ARG A 8 -13.32 6.78 -21.36
CA ARG A 8 -11.97 6.44 -20.88
C ARG A 8 -11.68 7.09 -19.54
N ASP A 9 -11.95 8.39 -19.42
CA ASP A 9 -11.59 9.16 -18.23
C ASP A 9 -12.40 8.71 -17.02
N LEU A 10 -13.66 8.31 -17.21
CA LEU A 10 -14.46 7.72 -16.15
C LEU A 10 -13.85 6.41 -15.64
N VAL A 11 -13.38 5.55 -16.54
CA VAL A 11 -12.78 4.27 -16.14
C VAL A 11 -11.42 4.49 -15.47
N GLU A 12 -10.55 5.28 -16.09
CA GLU A 12 -9.15 5.45 -15.68
C GLU A 12 -9.04 6.37 -14.45
N GLU A 13 -9.78 7.48 -14.40
CA GLU A 13 -9.63 8.50 -13.35
C GLU A 13 -10.60 8.33 -12.17
N GLU A 14 -11.78 7.72 -12.38
CA GLU A 14 -12.81 7.62 -11.33
C GLU A 14 -12.98 6.20 -10.79
N ILE A 15 -13.04 5.20 -11.66
CA ILE A 15 -13.24 3.80 -11.25
C ILE A 15 -11.92 3.21 -10.74
N LEU A 16 -10.91 3.14 -11.61
CA LEU A 16 -9.65 2.46 -11.28
C LEU A 16 -8.83 3.19 -10.21
N CYS A 17 -8.90 4.52 -10.14
CA CYS A 17 -8.25 5.28 -9.07
C CYS A 17 -8.79 4.95 -7.67
N ARG A 18 -10.00 4.36 -7.55
CA ARG A 18 -10.60 3.96 -6.26
C ARG A 18 -10.41 2.48 -5.94
N VAL A 19 -9.94 1.68 -6.89
CA VAL A 19 -9.72 0.23 -6.70
C VAL A 19 -8.43 0.01 -5.89
N PRO A 20 -8.42 -0.88 -4.89
CA PRO A 20 -7.19 -1.19 -4.14
C PRO A 20 -6.02 -1.58 -5.03
N ALA A 21 -4.82 -1.08 -4.71
CA ALA A 21 -3.61 -1.28 -5.51
C ALA A 21 -3.27 -2.78 -5.72
N LEU A 22 -3.53 -3.62 -4.72
CA LEU A 22 -3.33 -5.07 -4.81
C LEU A 22 -4.19 -5.72 -5.90
N SER A 23 -5.43 -5.24 -6.07
CA SER A 23 -6.33 -5.71 -7.12
C SER A 23 -5.86 -5.22 -8.50
N LEU A 24 -5.43 -3.95 -8.60
CA LEU A 24 -4.86 -3.38 -9.83
C LEU A 24 -3.58 -4.11 -10.28
N ARG A 25 -2.77 -4.61 -9.33
CA ARG A 25 -1.57 -5.41 -9.64
C ARG A 25 -1.89 -6.62 -10.53
N ARG A 26 -3.03 -7.28 -10.29
CA ARG A 26 -3.49 -8.43 -11.11
C ARG A 26 -3.96 -8.00 -12.49
N LEU A 27 -4.52 -6.81 -12.63
CA LEU A 27 -4.99 -6.29 -13.92
C LEU A 27 -3.84 -5.97 -14.89
N ARG A 28 -2.59 -5.78 -14.39
CA ARG A 28 -1.40 -5.54 -15.23
C ARG A 28 -1.17 -6.62 -16.29
N SER A 29 -1.54 -7.87 -16.02
CA SER A 29 -1.34 -8.98 -16.96
C SER A 29 -2.48 -9.15 -17.98
N THR A 30 -3.60 -8.44 -17.83
CA THR A 30 -4.78 -8.65 -18.68
C THR A 30 -4.67 -7.96 -20.03
N CYS A 31 -4.11 -6.73 -20.09
CA CYS A 31 -3.85 -6.08 -21.37
C CYS A 31 -2.75 -5.00 -21.29
N LYS A 32 -2.15 -4.68 -22.45
CA LYS A 32 -1.09 -3.67 -22.58
C LYS A 32 -1.54 -2.28 -22.12
N ARG A 33 -2.82 -1.94 -22.32
CA ARG A 33 -3.38 -0.64 -21.91
C ARG A 33 -3.34 -0.48 -20.40
N TRP A 34 -3.82 -1.47 -19.65
CA TRP A 34 -3.76 -1.44 -18.18
C TRP A 34 -2.32 -1.42 -17.66
N ASN A 35 -1.42 -2.21 -18.25
CA ASN A 35 -0.02 -2.20 -17.87
C ASN A 35 0.65 -0.83 -18.06
N ARG A 36 0.31 -0.10 -19.15
CA ARG A 36 0.79 1.27 -19.36
C ARG A 36 0.17 2.25 -18.38
N LEU A 37 -1.15 2.19 -18.17
CA LEU A 37 -1.86 3.06 -17.23
C LEU A 37 -1.29 2.96 -15.81
N PHE A 38 -1.05 1.75 -15.31
CA PHE A 38 -0.53 1.54 -13.96
C PHE A 38 0.96 1.85 -13.79
N LYS A 39 1.64 2.28 -14.86
CA LYS A 39 3.00 2.83 -14.85
C LYS A 39 3.01 4.35 -15.04
N ASP A 40 1.86 4.94 -15.38
CA ASP A 40 1.72 6.38 -15.56
C ASP A 40 1.76 7.10 -14.20
N SER A 41 2.60 8.13 -14.12
CA SER A 41 2.82 8.88 -12.87
C SER A 41 1.61 9.73 -12.47
N ARG A 42 0.82 10.21 -13.43
CA ARG A 42 -0.40 10.96 -13.16
C ARG A 42 -1.47 10.04 -12.59
N PHE A 43 -1.65 8.85 -13.16
CA PHE A 43 -2.53 7.83 -12.59
C PHE A 43 -2.08 7.45 -11.17
N ALA A 44 -0.78 7.19 -10.96
CA ALA A 44 -0.26 6.83 -9.64
C ALA A 44 -0.55 7.90 -8.58
N ARG A 45 -0.36 9.19 -8.92
CA ARG A 45 -0.69 10.31 -8.04
C ARG A 45 -2.19 10.40 -7.77
N ASN A 46 -3.03 10.31 -8.80
CA ASN A 46 -4.49 10.38 -8.65
C ASN A 46 -5.04 9.21 -7.83
N HIS A 47 -4.50 8.01 -8.05
CA HIS A 47 -4.81 6.81 -7.27
C HIS A 47 -4.41 7.00 -5.80
N PHE A 48 -3.22 7.54 -5.51
CA PHE A 48 -2.77 7.81 -4.15
C PHE A 48 -3.67 8.82 -3.42
N GLU A 49 -4.07 9.90 -4.10
CA GLU A 49 -4.95 10.92 -3.50
C GLU A 49 -6.37 10.39 -3.25
N LYS A 50 -6.90 9.58 -4.16
CA LYS A 50 -8.26 9.01 -4.06
C LYS A 50 -8.32 7.72 -3.24
N ALA A 51 -7.18 7.10 -2.92
CA ALA A 51 -7.12 5.93 -2.07
C ALA A 51 -7.71 6.24 -0.70
N LYS A 52 -8.40 5.26 -0.11
CA LYS A 52 -8.85 5.39 1.28
C LYS A 52 -7.61 5.56 2.17
N LYS A 53 -7.43 6.76 2.72
CA LYS A 53 -6.36 7.08 3.67
C LYS A 53 -6.61 6.29 4.94
N LYS A 54 -5.83 5.23 5.15
CA LYS A 54 -5.71 4.57 6.44
C LYS A 54 -4.59 5.26 7.20
N SER A 55 -4.85 5.65 8.44
CA SER A 55 -3.83 6.22 9.29
C SER A 55 -3.19 5.06 10.04
N PHE A 56 -1.89 4.85 9.83
CA PHE A 56 -1.15 3.83 10.55
C PHE A 56 -0.21 4.51 11.53
N VAL A 57 -0.15 3.98 12.75
CA VAL A 57 0.91 4.29 13.70
C VAL A 57 1.93 3.18 13.60
N LEU A 58 3.18 3.57 13.35
CA LEU A 58 4.31 2.66 13.34
C LEU A 58 5.01 2.75 14.69
N MET A 59 5.16 1.60 15.36
CA MET A 59 5.81 1.52 16.66
C MET A 59 7.10 0.71 16.52
N LEU A 60 8.20 1.27 17.01
CA LEU A 60 9.50 0.59 17.08
C LEU A 60 9.71 0.08 18.51
N THR A 61 9.97 -1.22 18.68
CA THR A 61 10.34 -1.77 19.98
C THR A 61 11.85 -1.69 20.23
N LYS A 62 12.27 -1.93 21.47
CA LYS A 62 13.69 -1.95 21.84
C LYS A 62 14.48 -3.05 21.12
N GLU A 63 13.78 -4.09 20.69
CA GLU A 63 14.31 -5.21 19.90
C GLU A 63 14.31 -4.91 18.40
N PHE A 64 14.20 -3.63 18.00
CA PHE A 64 14.15 -3.16 16.62
C PHE A 64 13.03 -3.78 15.76
N ARG A 65 11.93 -4.20 16.40
CA ARG A 65 10.75 -4.70 15.69
C ARG A 65 9.79 -3.57 15.36
N ILE A 66 9.22 -3.59 14.16
CA ILE A 66 8.26 -2.59 13.68
C ILE A 66 6.86 -3.18 13.71
N PHE A 67 5.95 -2.51 14.42
CA PHE A 67 4.54 -2.87 14.50
C PHE A 67 3.68 -1.83 13.81
N SER A 68 2.63 -2.28 13.11
CA SER A 68 1.59 -1.40 12.54
C SER A 68 0.33 -1.48 13.38
N LEU A 69 -0.18 -0.31 13.73
CA LEU A 69 -1.49 -0.13 14.33
C LEU A 69 -2.35 0.68 13.35
N ASN A 70 -3.46 0.11 12.91
CA ASN A 70 -4.42 0.83 12.09
C ASN A 70 -5.33 1.66 13.00
N VAL A 71 -5.33 2.97 12.80
CA VAL A 71 -6.10 3.92 13.60
C VAL A 71 -7.19 4.53 12.73
N HIS A 72 -8.44 4.30 13.12
CA HIS A 72 -9.58 4.94 12.47
C HIS A 72 -9.84 6.29 13.14
N LEU A 73 -9.35 7.37 12.51
CA LEU A 73 -9.49 8.74 13.01
C LEU A 73 -10.83 9.40 12.66
N ARG A 74 -11.73 8.72 11.91
CA ARG A 74 -13.07 9.22 11.58
C ARG A 74 -14.13 8.45 12.38
N GLY A 75 -14.78 9.12 13.34
CA GLY A 75 -15.83 8.56 14.19
C GLY A 75 -15.36 8.36 15.64
N MET A 76 -15.91 7.36 16.32
CA MET A 76 -15.37 6.85 17.59
C MET A 76 -13.92 6.40 17.38
N PRO A 77 -12.93 6.96 18.09
CA PRO A 77 -11.55 6.51 17.96
C PRO A 77 -11.45 5.02 18.30
N SER A 78 -11.09 4.20 17.30
CA SER A 78 -10.75 2.81 17.50
C SER A 78 -9.38 2.53 16.92
N ALA A 79 -8.60 1.73 17.65
CA ALA A 79 -7.28 1.29 17.25
C ALA A 79 -7.31 -0.23 17.14
N GLU A 80 -7.06 -0.74 15.93
CA GLU A 80 -7.00 -2.17 15.66
C GLU A 80 -5.54 -2.54 15.39
N PHE A 81 -5.01 -3.44 16.21
CA PHE A 81 -3.66 -3.99 16.03
C PHE A 81 -3.62 -4.82 14.74
N GLU A 82 -2.84 -4.35 13.76
CA GLU A 82 -2.75 -5.02 12.46
C GLU A 82 -1.65 -6.08 12.44
N GLY A 83 -0.72 -6.04 13.40
CA GLY A 83 0.34 -7.02 13.58
C GLY A 83 1.74 -6.45 13.47
N GLU A 84 2.73 -7.31 13.68
CA GLU A 84 4.13 -7.03 13.34
C GLU A 84 4.24 -6.84 11.81
N LEU A 85 4.84 -5.73 11.37
CA LEU A 85 5.09 -5.51 9.96
C LEU A 85 6.25 -6.39 9.52
N SER A 86 5.92 -7.51 8.86
CA SER A 86 6.91 -8.19 8.05
C SER A 86 7.24 -7.28 6.86
N LEU A 87 8.46 -6.75 6.79
CA LEU A 87 8.95 -5.97 5.65
C LEU A 87 8.92 -6.76 4.32
N PHE A 88 8.65 -8.07 4.38
CA PHE A 88 8.39 -8.91 3.21
C PHE A 88 6.89 -9.16 2.96
N ASP A 89 6.53 -9.17 1.68
CA ASP A 89 5.24 -9.64 1.17
C ASP A 89 5.08 -11.12 1.56
N LYS A 90 4.06 -11.44 2.40
CA LYS A 90 3.73 -12.82 2.83
C LYS A 90 3.52 -13.80 1.66
N GLN A 91 3.46 -13.30 0.43
CA GLN A 91 3.22 -14.05 -0.79
C GLN A 91 4.48 -14.67 -1.44
N ARG A 92 5.71 -14.46 -0.93
CA ARG A 92 6.93 -14.90 -1.65
C ARG A 92 7.97 -15.74 -0.91
N SER A 93 7.82 -16.06 0.37
CA SER A 93 8.83 -16.92 1.00
C SER A 93 8.23 -17.73 2.13
N SER A 94 8.28 -19.05 1.98
CA SER A 94 8.05 -20.03 3.06
C SER A 94 9.12 -19.95 4.15
N ASN A 95 10.08 -19.03 4.04
CA ASN A 95 11.12 -18.76 5.03
C ASN A 95 11.01 -17.29 5.43
N SER A 96 10.35 -16.98 6.54
CA SER A 96 10.46 -15.67 7.17
C SER A 96 11.85 -15.58 7.80
N ALA A 97 12.88 -15.34 6.99
CA ALA A 97 14.16 -14.87 7.50
C ALA A 97 13.87 -13.56 8.23
N ILE A 98 13.96 -13.61 9.56
CA ILE A 98 13.80 -12.44 10.43
C ILE A 98 14.92 -11.48 10.02
N LEU A 99 14.58 -10.33 9.45
CA LEU A 99 15.53 -9.27 9.17
C LEU A 99 15.95 -8.68 10.52
N ASP A 100 17.22 -8.82 10.88
CA ASP A 100 17.77 -8.19 12.08
C ASP A 100 18.03 -6.71 11.77
N ILE A 101 17.04 -5.87 12.05
CA ILE A 101 17.13 -4.43 11.87
C ILE A 101 18.09 -3.89 12.92
N SER A 102 19.13 -3.20 12.48
CA SER A 102 20.12 -2.57 13.35
C SER A 102 19.78 -1.13 13.71
N GLN A 103 19.16 -0.39 12.78
CA GLN A 103 18.83 1.04 12.95
C GLN A 103 17.56 1.41 12.19
N VAL A 104 16.81 2.38 12.70
CA VAL A 104 15.62 2.94 12.05
C VAL A 104 15.65 4.46 12.16
N PHE A 105 15.44 5.15 11.04
CA PHE A 105 15.28 6.61 10.96
C PHE A 105 13.91 6.95 10.39
N HIS A 106 13.32 8.08 10.79
CA HIS A 106 12.04 8.54 10.26
C HIS A 106 12.13 9.98 9.72
N CYS A 107 11.45 10.25 8.61
CA CYS A 107 11.35 11.59 8.01
C CYS A 107 10.05 11.69 7.20
N ASP A 108 9.17 12.64 7.52
CA ASP A 108 7.92 12.92 6.78
C ASP A 108 7.04 11.69 6.47
N GLY A 109 6.94 10.76 7.42
CA GLY A 109 6.16 9.52 7.28
C GLY A 109 6.87 8.40 6.51
N LEU A 110 8.13 8.60 6.11
CA LEU A 110 9.02 7.56 5.60
C LEU A 110 9.84 6.97 6.74
N LEU A 111 10.09 5.65 6.68
CA LEU A 111 11.01 4.94 7.57
C LEU A 111 12.18 4.37 6.76
N LEU A 112 13.40 4.73 7.16
CA LEU A 112 14.64 4.12 6.67
C LEU A 112 15.09 3.06 7.69
N CYS A 113 15.08 1.79 7.29
CA CYS A 113 15.52 0.67 8.12
C CYS A 113 16.87 0.14 7.61
N ILE A 114 17.87 0.07 8.48
CA ILE A 114 19.18 -0.53 8.18
C ILE A 114 19.17 -1.97 8.71
N ILE A 115 19.42 -2.92 7.82
CA ILE A 115 19.43 -4.36 8.09
C ILE A 115 20.90 -4.80 8.25
N LYS A 116 21.19 -5.74 9.15
CA LYS A 116 22.51 -6.38 9.24
C LYS A 116 22.79 -7.34 8.09
#